data_AF-A0A3C0FXP8-F1
#
_entry.id   AF-A0A3C0FXP8-F1
#
_cell.length_a   1.000
_cell.length_b   1.000
_cell.length_c   1.000
_cell.angle_alpha   90.00
_cell.angle_beta   90.00
_cell.angle_gamma   90.00
#
_symmetry.space_group_name_H-M   'P 1'
#
loop_
_entity.id
_entity.type
_entity.pdbx_description
1 polymer ?
#
loop_
_entity_poly.entity_id
_entity_poly.type
_entity_poly.pdbx_seq_one_letter_code
_entity_poly.pdbx_strand_id
1 'polypeptide(L)' 'MNILLADDHDLVRDGITSFLKLAAPEVEVAQAKDFAEALSVV' A
#
# COMPACT_ATOMS: atom_id res chain seq x y z
N MET A 1 -6.25 -8.17 7.73
CA MET A 1 -5.03 -7.52 8.27
C MET A 1 -4.80 -6.27 7.45
N ASN A 2 -4.39 -5.17 8.07
CA ASN A 2 -4.26 -3.90 7.35
C ASN A 2 -2.78 -3.60 7.15
N ILE A 3 -2.39 -3.38 5.89
CA ILE A 3 -1.02 -3.07 5.50
C ILE A 3 -0.98 -1.63 4.96
N LEU A 4 -0.04 -0.84 5.48
CA LEU A 4 0.34 0.44 4.90
C LEU A 4 1.55 0.24 3.99
N LEU A 5 1.42 0.62 2.72
CA LEU A 5 2.49 0.61 1.74
C LEU A 5 2.94 2.04 1.45
N ALA A 6 4.10 2.42 1.98
CA ALA A 6 4.69 3.74 1.81
C ALA A 6 5.91 3.67 0.87
N ASP A 7 5.78 4.23 -0.33
CA ASP A 7 6.84 4.27 -1.36
C ASP A 7 6.56 5.41 -2.33
N ASP A 8 7.58 6.14 -2.78
CA ASP A 8 7.44 7.30 -3.66
C ASP A 8 7.19 6.94 -5.14
N HIS A 9 7.35 5.67 -5.52
CA HIS A 9 7.15 5.20 -6.89
C HIS A 9 5.78 4.54 -7.07
N ASP A 10 4.96 5.12 -7.94
CA ASP A 10 3.65 4.57 -8.31
C ASP A 10 3.73 3.12 -8.81
N LEU A 11 4.74 2.82 -9.64
CA LEU A 11 4.98 1.47 -10.17
C LEU A 11 5.13 0.41 -9.06
N VAL A 12 5.83 0.77 -7.98
CA VAL A 12 6.06 -0.14 -6.85
C VAL A 12 4.77 -0.32 -6.06
N ARG A 13 4.06 0.77 -5.75
CA ARG A 13 2.81 0.70 -4.97
C ARG A 13 1.73 -0.09 -5.69
N ASP A 14 1.55 0.14 -6.98
CA ASP A 14 0.55 -0.55 -7.79
C ASP A 14 0.91 -2.03 -8.01
N GLY A 15 2.20 -2.32 -8.23
CA GLY A 15 2.70 -3.68 -8.39
C GLY A 15 2.46 -4.53 -7.14
N ILE A 16 2.86 -4.03 -5.97
CA ILE A 16 2.69 -4.74 -4.69
C ILE A 16 1.20 -4.86 -4.33
N THR A 17 0.41 -3.80 -4.53
CA THR A 17 -1.04 -3.86 -4.26
C THR A 17 -1.73 -4.91 -5.12
N SER A 18 -1.38 -4.98 -6.41
CA SER A 18 -1.93 -5.99 -7.34
C SER A 18 -1.53 -7.40 -6.94
N PHE A 19 -0.28 -7.60 -6.53
CA PHE A 19 0.20 -8.88 -6.02
C PHE A 19 -0.52 -9.31 -4.74
N LEU A 20 -0.67 -8.40 -3.76
CA LEU A 20 -1.35 -8.68 -2.50
C LEU A 20 -2.83 -9.01 -2.69
N LYS A 21 -3.53 -8.32 -3.59
CA LYS A 21 -4.92 -8.65 -3.95
C LYS A 21 -5.07 -10.08 -4.49
N LEU A 22 -4.04 -10.62 -5.15
CA LEU A 22 -4.04 -11.98 -5.66
C LEU A 22 -3.65 -13.00 -4.59
N ALA A 23 -2.58 -12.73 -3.83
CA ALA A 23 -1.98 -13.68 -2.91
C ALA A 23 -2.67 -13.74 -1.54
N ALA A 24 -3.28 -12.62 -1.11
CA ALA A 24 -3.93 -12.46 0.19
C ALA A 24 -5.11 -11.47 0.07
N PRO A 25 -6.22 -11.87 -0.57
CA PRO A 25 -7.36 -10.99 -0.87
C PRO A 25 -8.06 -10.43 0.39
N GLU A 26 -7.85 -11.04 1.55
CA GLU A 26 -8.35 -10.60 2.86
C GLU A 26 -7.55 -9.44 3.49
N VAL A 27 -6.45 -9.04 2.86
CA VAL A 27 -5.63 -7.92 3.30
C VAL A 27 -6.16 -6.62 2.69
N GLU A 28 -6.42 -5.64 3.55
CA GLU A 28 -6.68 -4.28 3.12
C GLU A 28 -5.36 -3.53 3.01
N VAL A 29 -5.11 -2.97 1.82
CA VAL A 29 -3.88 -2.23 1.51
C VAL A 29 -4.21 -0.75 1.43
N ALA A 30 -3.59 0.04 2.29
CA ALA A 30 -3.55 1.49 2.18
C ALA A 30 -2.20 1.92 1.61
N GLN A 31 -2.19 2.99 0.82
CA GLN A 31 -0.97 3.48 0.15
C GLN A 31 -0.65 4.90 0.61
N ALA A 32 0.64 5.23 0.61
CA ALA A 32 1.14 6.58 0.81
C ALA A 32 2.36 6.81 -0.10
N LYS A 33 2.44 7.96 -0.77
CA LYS A 33 3.59 8.30 -1.62
C LYS A 33 4.71 9.02 -0.88
N ASP A 34 4.40 9.53 0.30
CA ASP A 34 5.33 10.30 1.12
C ASP A 34 4.99 10.14 2.60
N PHE A 35 5.85 10.71 3.44
CA PHE A 35 5.70 10.65 4.89
C PHE A 35 4.43 11.33 5.40
N ALA A 36 4.01 12.45 4.78
CA ALA A 36 2.84 13.19 5.21
C ALA A 36 1.56 12.39 4.94
N GLU A 37 1.47 11.75 3.78
CA GLU A 37 0.39 10.83 3.45
C GLU A 37 0.40 9.62 4.38
N ALA A 38 1.57 9.02 4.64
CA ALA A 38 1.69 7.87 5.53
C ALA A 38 1.16 8.17 6.94
N LEU A 39 1.48 9.35 7.48
CA LEU A 39 1.01 9.78 8.79
C LEU A 39 -0.51 10.01 8.85
N SER A 40 -1.15 10.34 7.73
CA SER A 40 -2.60 10.57 7.65
C SER A 40 -3.44 9.29 7.59
N VAL A 41 -2.79 8.15 7.34
CA VAL A 41 -3.42 6.83 7.16
C VAL A 41 -3.35 5.96 8.43
N VAL A 42 -2.51 6.33 9.40
CA VAL A 42 -2.33 5.62 10.68
C VAL A 42 -3.27 6.14 11.76
#